data_AF-A0A971IUM7-F1
#
_entry.id   AF-A0A971IUM7-F1
#
_cell.length_a   1.000
_cell.length_b   1.000
_cell.length_c   1.000
_cell.angle_alpha   90.00
_cell.angle_beta   90.00
_cell.angle_gamma   90.00
#
_symmetry.space_group_name_H-M   'P 1'
#
loop_
_entity.id
_entity.type
_entity.pdbx_description
1 polymer ?
#
loop_
_entity_poly.entity_id
_entity_poly.type
_entity_poly.pdbx_seq_one_letter_code
_entity_poly.pdbx_strand_id
1 'polypeptide(L)' 'MDKNSKIYVAGHKGLVGSAIWKTLLNKGYSNLIGQTIEELDLMD' A
#
# COMPACT_ATOMS: atom_id res chain seq x y z
N MET A 1 12.59 3.36 12.94
CA MET A 1 11.36 3.24 12.13
C MET A 1 10.56 2.08 12.67
N ASP A 2 9.39 2.35 13.22
CA ASP A 2 8.52 1.33 13.77
C ASP A 2 7.93 0.48 12.64
N LYS A 3 8.18 -0.83 12.66
CA LYS A 3 7.65 -1.78 11.66
C LYS A 3 6.12 -1.88 11.70
N ASN A 4 5.50 -1.31 12.73
CA ASN A 4 4.05 -1.17 12.91
C ASN A 4 3.45 0.11 12.31
N SER A 5 4.25 0.97 11.68
CA SER A 5 3.72 2.18 11.04
C SER A 5 2.70 1.81 9.97
N LYS A 6 1.50 2.43 10.00
CA LYS A 6 0.51 2.28 8.93
C LYS A 6 1.02 3.00 7.68
N ILE A 7 1.25 2.25 6.61
CA ILE A 7 1.74 2.77 5.34
C ILE A 7 0.64 2.63 4.32
N TYR A 8 0.13 3.76 3.82
CA TYR A 8 -0.90 3.79 2.79
C TYR A 8 -0.26 3.90 1.40
N VAL A 9 -0.58 2.97 0.50
CA VAL A 9 -0.05 2.92 -0.87
C VAL A 9 -1.21 3.01 -1.86
N ALA A 10 -1.50 4.22 -2.32
CA ALA A 10 -2.43 4.45 -3.42
C ALA A 10 -1.83 3.89 -4.73
N GLY A 11 -2.67 3.24 -5.55
CA GLY A 11 -2.20 2.70 -6.84
C GLY A 11 -1.21 1.54 -6.72
N HIS A 12 -1.25 0.78 -5.62
CA HIS A 12 -0.37 -0.37 -5.36
C HIS A 12 -0.41 -1.47 -6.43
N LYS A 13 -1.46 -1.52 -7.28
CA LYS A 13 -1.55 -2.44 -8.43
C LYS A 13 -0.80 -1.97 -9.69
N GLY A 14 -0.33 -0.73 -9.73
CA GLY A 14 0.40 -0.19 -10.87
C GLY A 14 1.82 -0.75 -10.99
N LEU A 15 2.49 -0.44 -12.11
CA LEU A 15 3.86 -0.87 -12.39
C LEU A 15 4.83 -0.49 -11.27
N VAL A 16 4.72 0.75 -10.77
CA VAL A 16 5.55 1.29 -9.69
C VAL A 16 5.01 0.91 -8.31
N GLY A 17 3.69 0.99 -8.12
CA GLY A 17 3.05 0.68 -6.84
C GLY A 17 3.29 -0.76 -6.39
N SER A 18 3.31 -1.71 -7.33
CA SER A 18 3.54 -3.13 -7.03
C SER A 18 4.99 -3.40 -6.61
N ALA A 19 5.96 -2.68 -7.16
CA ALA A 19 7.36 -2.76 -6.74
C ALA A 19 7.55 -2.23 -5.32
N ILE A 20 6.98 -1.05 -5.01
CA ILE A 20 7.03 -0.46 -3.67
C ILE A 20 6.37 -1.39 -2.64
N TRP A 21 5.20 -1.93 -2.98
CA TRP A 21 4.47 -2.88 -2.12
C TRP A 21 5.31 -4.11 -1.78
N LYS A 22 5.93 -4.74 -2.80
CA LYS A 22 6.83 -5.90 -2.61
C LYS A 22 8.07 -5.54 -1.79
N THR A 23 8.66 -4.37 -1.99
CA THR A 23 9.81 -3.92 -1.20
C THR A 23 9.44 -3.70 0.26
N LEU A 24 8.26 -3.14 0.54
CA LEU A 24 7.78 -2.92 1.90
C LEU A 24 7.45 -4.26 2.60
N LEU A 25 6.78 -5.18 1.91
CA LEU A 25 6.58 -6.56 2.40
C LEU A 25 7.91 -7.24 2.73
N ASN A 26 8.90 -7.19 1.82
CA ASN A 26 10.22 -7.79 2.03
C ASN A 26 11.01 -7.13 3.17
N LYS A 27 10.82 -5.84 3.41
CA LYS A 27 11.41 -5.14 4.57
C LYS A 27 10.74 -5.51 5.90
N GLY A 28 9.67 -6.30 5.88
CA GLY A 28 8.96 -6.77 7.06
C GLY A 28 7.95 -5.74 7.59
N TYR A 29 7.41 -4.87 6.73
CA TYR A 29 6.30 -4.01 7.09
C TYR A 29 5.00 -4.83 7.04
N SER A 30 4.28 -4.86 8.16
CA SER A 30 3.05 -5.65 8.31
C SER A 30 1.79 -4.80 8.10
N ASN A 31 1.86 -3.49 8.37
CA ASN A 31 0.73 -2.56 8.29
C ASN A 31 0.70 -1.81 6.95
N LEU A 32 0.66 -2.55 5.84
CA LEU A 32 0.51 -1.99 4.50
C LEU A 32 -0.98 -1.94 4.14
N ILE A 33 -1.48 -0.74 3.83
CA ILE A 33 -2.86 -0.50 3.42
C ILE A 33 -2.82 -0.05 1.96
N GLY A 34 -3.29 -0.91 1.06
CA GLY A 34 -3.39 -0.62 -0.35
C GLY A 34 -4.85 -0.56 -0.73
N GLN A 35 -5.39 0.63 -0.96
CA GLN A 35 -6.74 0.79 -1.52
C GLN A 35 -6.61 1.01 -3.02
N THR A 36 -7.41 0.30 -3.80
CA THR A 36 -7.60 0.66 -5.20
C THR A 36 -8.52 1.87 -5.27
N ILE A 37 -8.36 2.70 -6.31
CA ILE A 37 -9.33 3.78 -6.58
C ILE A 37 -10.76 3.21 -6.70
N GLU A 38 -10.88 1.96 -7.17
CA GLU A 38 -12.13 1.19 -7.24
C GLU A 38 -12.71 0.80 -5.86
N GLU A 39 -11.86 0.67 -4.83
CA GLU A 39 -12.29 0.45 -3.44
C GLU A 39 -12.46 1.76 -2.65
N LEU A 40 -11.92 2.86 -3.19
CA LEU A 40 -12.06 4.22 -2.69
C LEU A 40 -13.07 4.98 -3.56
N ASP A 41 -14.17 4.33 -3.94
CA ASP A 41 -15.31 5.00 -4.55
C ASP A 41 -16.03 5.79 -3.45
N LEU A 42 -15.40 6.90 -3.03
CA LEU A 42 -15.94 7.93 -2.14
C LEU A 42 -16.87 8.87 -2.96
N MET A 43 -17.69 8.31 -3.84
CA MET A 43 -18.68 9.06 -4.62
C MET A 43 -20.02 9.27 -3.89
N ASP A 44 -20.06 9.15 -2.56
CA ASP A 44 -21.17 9.65 -1.73
C ASP A 44 -20.65 10.40 -0.48
#